data_AF-A0A7V1IF14-F1
#
_entry.id   AF-A0A7V1IF14-F1
#
_cell.length_a   1.000
_cell.length_b   1.000
_cell.length_c   1.000
_cell.angle_alpha   90.00
_cell.angle_beta   90.00
_cell.angle_gamma   90.00
#
_symmetry.space_group_name_H-M   'P 1'
#
loop_
_entity.id
_entity.type
_entity.pdbx_description
1 polymer ?
#
loop_
_entity_poly.entity_id
_entity_poly.type
_entity_poly.pdbx_seq_one_letter_code
_entity_poly.pdbx_strand_id
1 'polypeptide(L)' 'MKLVNRPMLINFGTRHSEIKSRLDAWAQIVINAEWENPHDVREIFGSADFLGSGRVIF' A
#
# COMPACT_ATOMS: atom_id res chain seq x y z
N MET A 1 11.64 -3.40 -1.78
CA MET A 1 11.04 -2.27 -1.02
C MET A 1 10.89 -2.64 0.46
N LYS A 2 10.93 -1.67 1.41
CA LYS A 2 10.68 -1.95 2.84
C LYS A 2 9.41 -1.24 3.31
N LEU A 3 8.40 -2.01 3.74
CA LEU A 3 7.19 -1.46 4.34
C LEU A 3 7.47 -1.01 5.78
N VAL A 4 7.53 0.32 5.97
CA VAL A 4 7.66 0.93 7.30
C VAL A 4 6.29 0.99 7.98
N ASN A 5 6.26 0.94 9.32
CA ASN A 5 5.02 1.00 10.12
C ASN A 5 3.98 -0.10 9.85
N ARG A 6 4.42 -1.29 9.40
CA ARG A 6 3.56 -2.48 9.29
C ARG A 6 2.69 -2.76 10.53
N PRO A 7 3.14 -2.57 11.79
CA PRO A 7 2.29 -2.76 12.97
C PRO A 7 1.02 -1.90 12.96
N MET A 8 1.05 -0.71 12.37
CA MET A 8 -0.12 0.16 12.26
C MET A 8 -1.22 -0.47 11.39
N LEU A 9 -0.85 -1.04 10.24
CA LEU A 9 -1.77 -1.73 9.34
C LEU A 9 -2.37 -2.98 9.99
N ILE A 10 -1.55 -3.74 10.73
CA ILE A 10 -2.02 -4.91 11.47
C ILE A 10 -3.03 -4.50 12.53
N ASN A 11 -2.70 -3.49 13.34
CA ASN A 11 -3.60 -3.00 14.39
C ASN A 11 -4.94 -2.49 13.82
N PHE A 12 -4.90 -1.82 12.67
CA PHE A 12 -6.09 -1.35 11.99
C PHE A 12 -6.94 -2.52 11.46
N GLY A 13 -6.32 -3.50 10.78
CA GLY A 13 -7.01 -4.71 10.30
C GLY A 13 -7.54 -5.61 11.42
N THR A 14 -6.94 -5.60 12.61
CA THR A 14 -7.48 -6.29 13.79
C THR A 14 -8.77 -5.65 14.30
N ARG A 15 -8.89 -4.32 14.20
CA ARG A 15 -10.12 -3.59 14.58
C ARG A 15 -11.21 -3.65 13.51
N HIS A 16 -10.81 -3.82 12.25
CA HIS A 16 -11.69 -3.81 11.07
C HIS A 16 -11.44 -5.06 10.23
N SER A 17 -12.07 -6.18 10.63
CA SER A 17 -11.86 -7.48 10.00
C SER A 17 -12.28 -7.52 8.53
N GLU A 18 -13.23 -6.68 8.14
CA GLU A 18 -13.79 -6.54 6.78
C GLU A 18 -12.82 -5.95 5.75
N ILE A 19 -11.76 -5.27 6.21
CA ILE A 19 -10.71 -4.71 5.35
C ILE A 19 -9.37 -5.45 5.52
N LYS A 20 -9.24 -6.31 6.53
CA LYS A 20 -7.98 -6.99 6.85
C LYS A 20 -7.38 -7.71 5.65
N SER A 21 -8.19 -8.49 4.92
CA SER A 21 -7.74 -9.22 3.73
C SER A 21 -7.22 -8.29 2.63
N ARG A 22 -7.86 -7.13 2.45
CA ARG A 22 -7.44 -6.11 1.47
C ARG A 22 -6.13 -5.43 1.88
N LEU A 23 -5.96 -5.12 3.18
CA LEU A 23 -4.71 -4.57 3.71
C LEU A 23 -3.55 -5.56 3.61
N ASP A 24 -3.79 -6.83 3.91
CA ASP A 24 -2.79 -7.89 3.81
C ASP A 24 -2.37 -8.12 2.34
N ALA A 25 -3.33 -8.12 1.40
CA ALA A 25 -3.04 -8.20 -0.04
C ALA A 25 -2.24 -7.00 -0.55
N TRP A 26 -2.66 -5.77 -0.20
CA TRP A 26 -1.93 -4.55 -0.52
C TRP A 26 -0.49 -4.60 -0.01
N ALA A 27 -0.29 -5.02 1.24
CA ALA A 27 1.04 -5.10 1.84
C ALA A 27 1.94 -6.12 1.12
N GLN A 28 1.39 -7.26 0.69
CA GLN A 28 2.14 -8.26 -0.09
C GLN A 28 2.57 -7.70 -1.45
N ILE A 29 1.66 -7.04 -2.18
CA ILE A 29 1.97 -6.41 -3.46
C ILE A 29 3.10 -5.37 -3.28
N VAL A 30 2.98 -4.50 -2.28
CA VAL A 30 3.95 -3.42 -2.05
C VAL A 30 5.35 -3.91 -1.69
N ILE A 31 5.45 -4.99 -0.92
CA ILE A 31 6.73 -5.58 -0.51
C ILE A 31 7.42 -6.29 -1.69
N ASN A 32 6.64 -6.98 -2.52
CA ASN A 32 7.15 -7.82 -3.60
C ASN A 32 7.39 -7.06 -4.91
N ALA A 33 6.78 -5.89 -5.10
CA ALA A 33 7.01 -5.06 -6.28
C ALA A 33 8.38 -4.37 -6.24
N GLU A 34 9.01 -4.30 -7.40
CA GLU A 34 10.13 -3.41 -7.68
C GLU A 34 9.58 -2.09 -8.19
N TRP A 35 9.96 -1.00 -7.55
CA TRP A 35 9.46 0.33 -7.84
C TRP A 35 10.62 1.15 -8.41
N GLU A 36 10.58 1.43 -9.71
CA GLU A 36 11.57 2.27 -10.39
C GLU A 36 11.10 3.72 -10.46
N ASN A 37 9.80 3.91 -10.69
CA ASN A 37 9.21 5.23 -10.86
C ASN A 37 7.76 5.28 -10.35
N PRO A 38 7.17 6.48 -10.15
CA PRO A 38 5.80 6.61 -9.64
C PRO A 38 4.74 5.98 -10.56
N HIS A 39 4.96 5.87 -11.86
CA HIS A 39 3.98 5.28 -12.79
C HIS A 39 3.72 3.81 -12.48
N ASP A 40 4.73 3.07 -12.01
CA ASP A 40 4.60 1.66 -11.61
C ASP A 40 3.49 1.48 -10.56
N VAL A 41 3.36 2.42 -9.62
CA VAL A 41 2.31 2.40 -8.59
C VAL A 41 0.93 2.55 -9.21
N ARG A 42 0.79 3.39 -10.25
CA ARG A 42 -0.47 3.62 -10.95
C ARG A 42 -0.86 2.45 -11.87
N GLU A 43 0.11 1.75 -12.43
CA GLU A 43 -0.15 0.54 -13.21
C GLU A 43 -0.72 -0.59 -12.37
N ILE A 44 -0.20 -0.77 -11.14
CA ILE A 44 -0.68 -1.78 -10.20
C ILE A 44 -1.98 -1.33 -9.50
N PHE A 45 -2.04 -0.07 -9.08
CA PHE A 45 -3.16 0.51 -8.36
C PHE A 45 -3.78 1.65 -9.16
N GLY A 46 -4.74 1.33 -10.02
CA GLY A 46 -5.37 2.31 -10.92
C GLY A 46 -6.09 3.48 -10.21
N SER A 47 -6.44 3.33 -8.92
CA SER A 47 -7.01 4.40 -8.09
C SER A 47 -5.96 5.31 -7.44
N ALA A 48 -4.66 5.01 -7.60
CA ALA A 48 -3.61 5.76 -6.96
C ALA A 48 -3.55 7.21 -7.44
N ASP A 49 -3.51 8.14 -6.49
CA ASP A 49 -3.32 9.57 -6.73
C ASP A 49 -2.05 10.07 -6.02
N PHE A 50 -1.29 10.89 -6.73
CA PHE A 50 0.02 11.36 -6.29
C PHE A 50 -0.12 12.74 -5.68
N LEU A 51 -0.07 12.78 -4.36
CA LEU A 51 0.09 14.01 -3.63
C LEU A 51 1.55 14.46 -3.75
N GLY A 52 1.78 15.75 -3.98
CA GLY A 52 3.12 16.31 -3.97
C GLY A 52 3.94 15.90 -2.74
N SER A 53 5.26 15.97 -2.87
CA SER A 53 6.23 15.53 -1.85
C SER A 53 6.33 14.00 -1.68
N GLY A 54 6.20 13.24 -2.77
CA GLY A 54 6.43 11.80 -2.77
C GLY A 54 5.40 10.99 -1.99
N ARG A 55 4.15 11.48 -1.93
CA ARG A 55 3.04 10.82 -1.24
C ARG A 55 2.06 10.25 -2.26
N VAL A 56 1.52 9.09 -1.94
CA VAL A 56 0.51 8.42 -2.77
C VAL A 56 -0.66 8.03 -1.89
N ILE A 57 -1.88 8.28 -2.38
CA ILE A 57 -3.13 7.82 -1.77
C ILE A 57 -3.79 6.82 -2.70
N PHE A 58 -4.56 5.87 -2.16
CA PHE A 58 -5.15 4.73 -2.88
C PHE A 58 -6.66 4.68 -2.71
#